data_AF-A0A7J3XLS7-F1
#
_entry.id   AF-A0A7J3XLS7-F1
#
_cell.length_a   1.000
_cell.length_b   1.000
_cell.length_c   1.000
_cell.angle_alpha   90.00
_cell.angle_beta   90.00
_cell.angle_gamma   90.00
#
_symmetry.space_group_name_H-M   'P 1'
#
loop_
_entity.id
_entity.type
_entity.pdbx_description
1 polymer ?
#
loop_
_entity_poly.entity_id
_entity_poly.type
_entity_poly.pdbx_seq_one_letter_code
_entity_poly.pdbx_strand_id
1 'polypeptide(L)'
;TTPVAAAEPQEVTELFPKTLSAAIAFSIAVISAGFGIARAGSAGLAAAAERPEIRTTAIIVAAFAEALAIYGIVIAFFILGT
;
A
#
# COMPACT_ATOMS: atom_id res chain seq x y z
N THR A 1 3.86 51.71 0.15
CA THR A 1 3.28 50.98 1.30
C THR A 1 2.99 49.57 0.85
N THR A 2 4.01 48.72 0.88
CA THR A 2 3.92 47.31 0.47
C THR A 2 2.98 46.58 1.45
N PRO A 3 1.97 45.82 0.99
CA PRO A 3 1.19 45.01 1.91
C PRO A 3 2.10 43.90 2.43
N VAL A 4 2.24 43.84 3.76
CA VAL A 4 2.88 42.74 4.47
C VAL A 4 2.02 41.51 4.22
N ALA A 5 2.54 40.58 3.41
CA ALA A 5 2.01 39.24 3.29
C ALA A 5 2.06 38.60 4.68
N ALA A 6 0.89 38.43 5.29
CA ALA A 6 0.73 37.64 6.49
C ALA A 6 1.15 36.20 6.14
N ALA A 7 2.15 35.67 6.83
CA ALA A 7 2.49 34.25 6.77
C ALA A 7 1.27 33.45 7.22
N GLU A 8 0.66 32.70 6.30
CA GLU A 8 -0.57 31.94 6.55
C GLU A 8 -0.32 30.80 7.54
N PRO A 9 -1.11 30.65 8.62
CA PRO A 9 -1.01 29.52 9.56
C PRO A 9 -1.47 28.17 8.98
N GLN A 10 -1.76 28.08 7.68
CA GLN A 10 -2.48 26.96 7.07
C GLN A 10 -1.60 25.73 6.79
N GLU A 11 -0.27 25.85 6.81
CA GLU A 11 0.62 24.77 6.36
C GLU A 11 0.72 23.57 7.33
N VAL A 12 0.70 23.82 8.65
CA VAL A 12 0.87 22.75 9.65
C VAL A 12 -0.44 22.02 9.96
N THR A 13 -1.57 22.73 9.93
CA THR A 13 -2.89 22.15 10.20
C THR A 13 -3.37 21.25 9.06
N GLU A 14 -3.04 21.55 7.81
CA GLU A 14 -3.40 20.73 6.64
C GLU A 14 -2.46 19.53 6.45
N LEU A 15 -1.23 19.60 6.96
CA LEU A 15 -0.26 18.50 6.85
C LEU A 15 -0.66 17.26 7.66
N PHE A 16 -1.21 17.46 8.87
CA PHE A 16 -1.64 16.36 9.75
C PHE A 16 -2.76 15.47 9.15
N PRO A 17 -3.90 16.02 8.68
CA PRO A 17 -4.95 15.20 8.06
C PRO A 17 -4.49 14.55 6.74
N LYS A 18 -3.64 15.24 5.97
CA LYS A 18 -3.08 14.72 4.71
C LYS A 18 -2.14 13.54 4.94
N THR A 19 -1.21 13.64 5.89
CA THR A 19 -0.32 12.53 6.24
C THR A 19 -1.05 11.36 6.90
N LEU A 20 -2.05 11.65 7.76
CA LEU A 20 -2.87 10.63 8.40
C LEU A 20 -3.71 9.85 7.38
N SER A 21 -4.37 10.54 6.43
CA SER A 21 -5.15 9.89 5.38
C SER A 21 -4.27 9.06 4.44
N ALA A 22 -3.08 9.55 4.05
CA ALA A 22 -2.11 8.78 3.28
C ALA A 22 -1.63 7.52 4.02
N ALA A 23 -1.33 7.62 5.32
CA ALA A 23 -0.92 6.49 6.15
C ALA A 23 -2.01 5.43 6.30
N ILE A 24 -3.28 5.85 6.49
CA ILE A 24 -4.42 4.94 6.57
C ILE A 24 -4.64 4.24 5.22
N ALA A 25 -4.59 4.97 4.10
CA ALA A 25 -4.75 4.40 2.76
C ALA A 25 -3.72 3.31 2.48
N PHE A 26 -2.44 3.57 2.77
CA PHE A 26 -1.38 2.59 2.53
C PHE A 26 -1.43 1.41 3.50
N SER A 27 -1.63 1.65 4.80
CA SER A 27 -1.62 0.58 5.81
C SER A 27 -2.74 -0.44 5.59
N ILE A 28 -3.97 0.00 5.28
CA ILE A 28 -5.09 -0.90 4.99
C ILE A 28 -4.78 -1.74 3.74
N ALA A 29 -4.26 -1.11 2.68
CA ALA A 29 -3.90 -1.81 1.46
C ALA A 29 -2.84 -2.91 1.71
N VAL A 30 -1.81 -2.62 2.50
CA VAL A 30 -0.76 -3.58 2.86
C VAL A 30 -1.29 -4.71 3.73
N ILE A 31 -2.19 -4.43 4.68
CA ILE A 31 -2.81 -5.48 5.50
C ILE A 31 -3.65 -6.43 4.62
N SER A 32 -4.43 -5.89 3.69
CA SER A 32 -5.20 -6.70 2.74
C SER A 32 -4.30 -7.53 1.80
N ALA A 33 -3.21 -6.95 1.31
CA ALA A 33 -2.22 -7.65 0.49
C ALA A 33 -1.56 -8.79 1.27
N GLY A 34 -1.09 -8.52 2.50
CA GLY A 34 -0.47 -9.50 3.39
C GLY A 34 -1.38 -10.68 3.70
N PHE A 35 -2.69 -10.43 3.86
CA PHE A 35 -3.67 -11.50 4.04
C PHE A 35 -3.81 -12.40 2.80
N GLY A 36 -3.81 -11.80 1.60
CA GLY A 36 -3.80 -12.53 0.34
C GLY A 36 -2.54 -13.39 0.18
N ILE A 37 -1.37 -12.80 0.46
CA ILE A 37 -0.07 -13.49 0.40
C ILE A 37 -0.02 -14.64 1.40
N ALA A 38 -0.47 -14.45 2.64
CA ALA A 38 -0.46 -15.51 3.66
C ALA A 38 -1.28 -16.74 3.24
N ARG A 39 -2.47 -16.51 2.67
CA ARG A 39 -3.34 -17.59 2.19
C ARG A 39 -2.85 -18.25 0.91
N ALA A 40 -2.51 -17.45 -0.10
CA ALA A 40 -2.00 -17.97 -1.37
C ALA A 40 -0.65 -18.66 -1.20
N GLY A 41 0.23 -18.11 -0.37
CA GLY A 41 1.55 -18.66 -0.09
C GLY A 41 1.48 -19.98 0.67
N SER A 42 0.66 -20.08 1.72
CA SER A 42 0.49 -21.35 2.46
C SER A 42 -0.12 -22.45 1.60
N ALA A 43 -1.18 -22.16 0.84
CA ALA A 43 -1.78 -23.11 -0.09
C ALA A 43 -0.79 -23.51 -1.20
N GLY A 44 -0.05 -22.53 -1.73
CA GLY A 44 0.96 -22.75 -2.77
C GLY A 44 2.12 -23.63 -2.32
N LEU A 45 2.62 -23.42 -1.09
CA LEU A 45 3.68 -24.25 -0.50
C LEU A 45 3.21 -25.68 -0.26
N ALA A 46 1.99 -25.86 0.27
CA ALA A 46 1.41 -27.18 0.48
C ALA A 46 1.26 -27.95 -0.86
N ALA A 47 0.72 -27.29 -1.88
CA ALA A 47 0.55 -27.90 -3.19
C ALA A 47 1.89 -28.18 -3.89
N ALA A 48 2.88 -27.30 -3.75
CA ALA A 48 4.22 -27.48 -4.29
C ALA A 48 5.00 -28.62 -3.61
N ALA A 49 4.65 -28.99 -2.37
CA ALA A 49 5.24 -30.12 -1.67
C ALA A 49 4.82 -31.47 -2.29
N GLU A 50 3.58 -31.57 -2.76
CA GLU A 50 3.08 -32.76 -3.47
C GLU A 50 3.45 -32.74 -4.96
N ARG A 51 3.40 -31.57 -5.60
CA ARG A 51 3.62 -31.38 -7.03
C ARG A 51 4.67 -30.28 -7.28
N PRO A 52 5.96 -30.62 -7.34
CA PRO A 52 7.03 -29.62 -7.47
C PRO A 52 6.95 -28.80 -8.77
N GLU A 53 6.34 -29.36 -9.82
CA GLU A 53 6.07 -28.72 -11.11
C GLU A 53 5.20 -27.45 -11.03
N ILE A 54 4.35 -27.30 -10.00
CA ILE A 54 3.51 -26.09 -9.84
C ILE A 54 4.14 -25.02 -8.96
N ARG A 55 5.34 -25.23 -8.42
CA ARG A 55 6.02 -24.31 -7.49
C ARG A 55 6.13 -22.89 -8.05
N THR A 56 6.53 -22.75 -9.31
CA THR A 56 6.69 -21.44 -9.95
C THR A 56 5.34 -20.73 -10.07
N THR A 57 4.30 -21.44 -10.52
CA THR A 57 2.95 -20.88 -10.62
C THR A 57 2.41 -20.47 -9.26
N ALA A 58 2.65 -21.25 -8.21
CA ALA A 58 2.26 -20.93 -6.84
C ALA A 58 2.90 -19.62 -6.34
N ILE A 59 4.18 -19.39 -6.63
CA ILE A 59 4.88 -18.14 -6.29
C ILE A 59 4.26 -16.96 -7.07
N ILE A 60 3.97 -17.14 -8.35
CA ILE A 60 3.34 -16.10 -9.19
C ILE A 60 1.96 -15.71 -8.63
N VAL A 61 1.14 -16.69 -8.25
CA VAL A 61 -0.19 -16.43 -7.65
C VAL A 61 -0.07 -15.67 -6.33
N ALA A 62 0.91 -16.02 -5.49
CA ALA A 62 1.17 -15.28 -4.26
C ALA A 62 1.62 -13.83 -4.55
N ALA A 63 2.46 -13.61 -5.56
CA ALA A 63 2.93 -12.28 -5.96
C ALA A 63 1.80 -11.39 -6.53
N PHE A 64 0.77 -11.96 -7.16
CA PHE A 64 -0.39 -11.18 -7.62
C PHE A 64 -1.12 -10.46 -6.48
N ALA A 65 -1.08 -10.99 -5.25
CA ALA A 65 -1.66 -10.33 -4.08
C ALA A 65 -0.87 -9.06 -3.68
N GLU A 66 0.40 -8.95 -4.05
CA GLU A 66 1.26 -7.78 -3.76
C GLU A 66 0.85 -6.53 -4.55
N ALA A 67 0.17 -6.70 -5.70
CA ALA A 67 -0.32 -5.59 -6.51
C ALA A 67 -1.21 -4.61 -5.73
N LEU A 68 -1.95 -5.11 -4.72
CA LEU A 68 -2.77 -4.29 -3.83
C LEU A 68 -1.91 -3.29 -3.02
N ALA A 69 -0.73 -3.71 -2.55
CA ALA A 69 0.18 -2.84 -1.82
C ALA A 69 0.78 -1.75 -2.73
N ILE A 70 1.08 -2.11 -3.99
CA ILE A 70 1.58 -1.16 -5.00
C ILE A 70 0.52 -0.09 -5.29
N TYR A 71 -0.74 -0.47 -5.47
CA TYR A 71 -1.81 0.51 -5.65
C TYR A 71 -2.00 1.39 -4.40
N GLY A 72 -1.90 0.82 -3.20
CA GLY A 72 -1.97 1.56 -1.94
C GLY A 72 -0.91 2.66 -1.83
N ILE A 73 0.35 2.36 -2.19
CA ILE A 73 1.42 3.35 -2.12
C ILE A 73 1.30 4.42 -3.21
N VAL A 74 0.83 4.06 -4.41
CA VAL A 74 0.53 5.03 -5.48
C VAL A 74 -0.54 6.02 -5.03
N ILE A 75 -1.61 5.54 -4.41
CA ILE A 75 -2.68 6.40 -3.87
C ILE A 75 -2.14 7.30 -2.76
N ALA A 76 -1.29 6.79 -1.86
CA ALA A 76 -0.66 7.60 -0.81
C ALA A 76 0.20 8.73 -1.39
N PHE A 77 0.96 8.47 -2.46
CA PHE A 77 1.68 9.51 -3.19
C PHE A 77 0.76 10.52 -3.86
N PHE A 78 -0.38 10.07 -4.39
CA PHE A 78 -1.38 10.97 -4.96
C PHE A 78 -1.95 11.90 -3.88
N ILE A 79 -2.33 11.36 -2.72
CA ILE A 79 -2.82 12.13 -1.58
C ILE A 79 -1.75 13.13 -1.11
N LEU A 80 -0.47 12.74 -1.06
CA LEU A 80 0.60 13.62 -0.58
C LEU A 80 1.00 14.68 -1.61
N GLY A 81 0.91 14.35 -2.90
CA GLY A 81 1.29 15.22 -4.01
C GLY A 81 0.23 16.23 -4.44
N THR A 82 -1.05 16.03 -4.07
CA THR A 82 -2.14 17.00 -4.24
C THR A 82 -2.20 17.98 -3.09
#